data_AF-A0A401TP05-F1
#
_entry.id   AF-A0A401TP05-F1
#
_cell.length_a   1.000
_cell.length_b   1.000
_cell.length_c   1.000
_cell.angle_alpha   90.00
_cell.angle_beta   90.00
_cell.angle_gamma   90.00
#
_symmetry.space_group_name_H-M   'P 1'
#
loop_
_entity.id
_entity.type
_entity.pdbx_description
1 polymer ?
#
loop_
_entity_poly.entity_id
_entity_poly.type
_entity_poly.pdbx_seq_one_letter_code
_entity_poly.pdbx_strand_id
1 'polypeptide(L)'
;MVIHQSIEMFERLLRSIYAPQNVSCIHVDRKFPSQFLAAVRAIASCFHNVFVAAKLEWVTYAGWSRVQADLNCMKELLESPVPWRYFINVCGQDIPLKTNREIVRSLRALNGFNVIESDPAPGFKKGTAFL
;
A
#
# COMPACT_ATOMS: atom_id res chain seq x y z
N MET A 1 -0.86 0.74 2.27
CA MET A 1 -0.10 -0.47 2.65
C MET A 1 -1.06 -1.62 2.86
N VAL A 2 -0.92 -2.72 2.13
CA VAL A 2 -1.75 -3.93 2.33
C VAL A 2 -0.99 -4.93 3.20
N ILE A 3 -1.50 -5.23 4.39
CA ILE A 3 -0.82 -6.11 5.35
C ILE A 3 -1.49 -7.47 5.48
N HIS A 4 -0.66 -8.51 5.66
CA HIS A 4 -1.10 -9.85 5.97
C HIS A 4 -0.14 -10.54 6.97
N GLN A 5 -0.72 -11.33 7.88
CA GLN A 5 -0.07 -12.44 8.59
C GLN A 5 0.98 -12.14 9.69
N SER A 6 1.69 -11.01 9.69
CA SER A 6 2.69 -10.70 10.74
C SER A 6 2.62 -9.26 11.25
N ILE A 7 2.34 -9.11 12.55
CA ILE A 7 2.28 -7.80 13.22
C ILE A 7 3.68 -7.21 13.39
N GLU A 8 4.68 -8.04 13.67
CA GLU A 8 6.07 -7.64 13.84
C GLU A 8 6.64 -7.06 12.54
N MET A 9 6.33 -7.68 11.40
CA MET A 9 6.76 -7.17 10.09
C MET A 9 6.08 -5.83 9.78
N PHE A 10 4.79 -5.71 10.08
CA PHE A 10 4.08 -4.44 9.97
C PHE A 10 4.72 -3.34 10.83
N GLU A 11 5.03 -3.62 12.10
CA GLU A 11 5.67 -2.65 12.99
C GLU A 11 7.05 -2.23 12.46
N ARG A 12 7.87 -3.21 12.05
CA ARG A 12 9.20 -2.95 11.48
C ARG A 12 9.13 -2.10 10.22
N LEU A 13 8.22 -2.45 9.31
CA LEU A 13 7.99 -1.70 8.08
C LEU A 13 7.52 -0.29 8.41
N LEU A 14 6.45 -0.13 9.21
CA LEU A 14 5.93 1.17 9.59
C LEU A 14 7.02 2.05 10.19
N ARG A 15 7.80 1.53 11.15
CA ARG A 15 8.92 2.25 11.76
C ARG A 15 9.98 2.69 10.73
N SER A 16 10.24 1.88 9.71
CA SER A 16 11.25 2.18 8.69
C SER A 16 10.82 3.25 7.67
N ILE A 17 9.52 3.38 7.41
CA ILE A 17 8.96 4.34 6.43
C ILE A 17 8.30 5.55 7.09
N TYR A 18 8.06 5.50 8.40
CA TYR A 18 7.37 6.56 9.12
C TYR A 18 8.14 7.88 9.04
N ALA A 19 7.41 8.93 8.66
CA ALA A 19 7.85 10.29 8.80
C ALA A 19 6.62 11.17 9.12
N PRO A 20 6.73 12.17 10.02
CA PRO A 20 5.60 12.97 10.47
C PRO A 20 4.94 13.78 9.34
N GLN A 21 5.67 14.10 8.28
CA GLN A 21 5.17 14.81 7.11
C GLN A 21 4.47 13.92 6.06
N ASN A 22 4.58 12.60 6.19
CA ASN A 22 3.94 11.64 5.28
C ASN A 22 2.55 11.27 5.82
N VAL A 23 1.69 10.69 5.00
CA VAL A 23 0.42 10.08 5.45
C VAL A 23 0.39 8.62 5.01
N SER A 24 -0.04 7.73 5.90
CA SER A 24 -0.06 6.28 5.65
C SER A 24 -1.43 5.68 5.90
N CYS A 25 -2.00 5.06 4.85
CA CYS A 25 -3.19 4.23 4.96
C CYS A 25 -2.80 2.75 5.06
N ILE A 26 -3.38 2.05 6.02
CA ILE A 26 -3.18 0.62 6.28
C ILE A 26 -4.46 -0.13 5.92
N HIS A 27 -4.36 -1.04 4.95
CA HIS A 27 -5.42 -1.98 4.63
C HIS A 27 -5.10 -3.33 5.27
N VAL A 28 -5.94 -3.74 6.22
CA VAL A 28 -5.88 -5.07 6.85
C VAL A 28 -6.77 -6.02 6.07
N ASP A 29 -6.23 -7.14 5.60
CA ASP A 29 -7.04 -8.16 4.95
C ASP A 29 -8.08 -8.73 5.93
N ARG A 30 -9.35 -8.73 5.49
CA ARG A 30 -10.51 -9.15 6.31
C ARG A 30 -10.45 -10.61 6.73
N LYS A 31 -9.62 -11.45 6.09
CA LYS A 31 -9.44 -12.86 6.46
C LYS A 31 -8.79 -13.05 7.84
N PHE A 32 -8.11 -12.03 8.38
CA PHE A 32 -7.40 -12.16 9.65
C PHE A 32 -8.32 -12.00 10.86
N PRO A 33 -7.98 -12.66 12.00
CA PRO A 33 -8.75 -12.53 13.24
C PRO A 33 -8.90 -11.09 13.70
N SER A 34 -9.99 -10.79 14.41
CA SER A 34 -10.27 -9.47 14.97
C SER A 34 -9.14 -8.93 15.87
N GLN A 35 -8.42 -9.83 16.56
CA GLN A 35 -7.25 -9.49 17.38
C GLN A 35 -6.12 -8.84 16.56
N PHE A 36 -5.88 -9.32 15.32
CA PHE A 36 -4.87 -8.75 14.44
C PHE A 36 -5.24 -7.32 14.02
N LEU A 37 -6.50 -7.11 13.62
CA LEU A 37 -7.02 -5.78 13.31
C LEU A 37 -6.95 -4.84 14.53
N ALA A 38 -7.26 -5.34 15.73
CA ALA A 38 -7.17 -4.56 16.96
C ALA A 38 -5.72 -4.12 17.26
N ALA A 39 -4.75 -5.02 17.09
CA ALA A 39 -3.33 -4.69 17.27
C ALA A 39 -2.85 -3.64 16.26
N VAL A 40 -3.23 -3.78 14.98
CA VAL A 40 -2.88 -2.81 13.93
C VAL A 40 -3.51 -1.44 14.24
N ARG A 41 -4.77 -1.41 14.67
CA ARG A 41 -5.45 -0.17 15.08
C ARG A 41 -4.79 0.46 16.31
N ALA A 42 -4.38 -0.34 17.29
CA ALA A 42 -3.68 0.15 18.48
C ALA A 42 -2.36 0.84 18.09
N ILE A 43 -1.56 0.22 17.22
CA ILE A 43 -0.32 0.82 16.71
C ILE A 43 -0.60 2.08 15.90
N ALA A 44 -1.58 2.04 14.98
CA ALA A 44 -1.96 3.19 14.16
C ALA A 44 -2.43 4.38 15.01
N SER A 45 -3.16 4.12 16.10
CA SER A 45 -3.68 5.16 17.00
C SER A 45 -2.59 5.98 17.70
N CYS A 46 -1.35 5.50 17.72
CA CYS A 46 -0.21 6.24 18.26
C CYS A 46 0.22 7.41 17.36
N PHE A 47 -0.29 7.50 16.12
CA PHE A 47 0.13 8.49 15.13
C PHE A 47 -1.08 9.19 14.51
N HIS A 48 -1.02 10.52 14.40
CA HIS A 48 -2.11 11.30 13.80
C HIS A 48 -2.19 11.16 12.27
N ASN A 49 -1.11 10.72 11.64
CA ASN A 49 -0.93 10.61 10.19
C ASN A 49 -0.90 9.16 9.68
N VAL A 50 -1.33 8.21 10.52
CA VAL A 50 -1.44 6.79 10.18
C VAL A 50 -2.86 6.34 10.51
N PHE A 51 -3.55 5.72 9.57
CA PHE A 51 -4.91 5.24 9.79
C PHE A 51 -5.16 3.89 9.11
N VAL A 52 -6.14 3.16 9.61
CA VAL A 52 -6.61 1.92 8.99
C VAL A 52 -7.79 2.25 8.09
N ALA A 53 -7.78 1.75 6.86
CA ALA A 53 -8.84 1.98 5.88
C ALA A 53 -10.21 1.60 6.46
N ALA A 54 -11.22 2.42 6.18
CA ALA A 54 -12.59 2.18 6.61
C ALA A 54 -13.18 0.93 5.92
N LYS A 55 -12.87 0.74 4.63
CA LYS A 55 -13.32 -0.41 3.85
C LYS A 55 -12.22 -1.45 3.70
N LEU A 56 -12.41 -2.60 4.36
CA LEU A 56 -11.50 -3.74 4.32
C LEU A 56 -12.02 -4.84 3.39
N GLU A 57 -11.18 -5.27 2.46
CA GLU A 57 -11.46 -6.32 1.49
C GLU A 57 -10.93 -7.68 1.96
N TRP A 58 -11.60 -8.75 1.50
CA TRP A 58 -11.07 -10.11 1.62
C TRP A 58 -10.09 -10.36 0.45
N VAL A 59 -8.80 -10.23 0.72
CA VAL A 59 -7.80 -10.21 -0.35
C VAL A 59 -7.46 -11.63 -0.78
N THR A 60 -7.72 -11.93 -2.05
CA THR A 60 -7.39 -13.21 -2.69
C THR A 60 -6.17 -13.03 -3.59
N TYR A 61 -5.32 -14.06 -3.62
CA TYR A 61 -4.14 -14.05 -4.48
C TYR A 61 -4.57 -13.97 -5.95
N ALA A 62 -3.90 -13.09 -6.71
CA ALA A 62 -4.22 -12.77 -8.11
C ALA A 62 -5.69 -12.30 -8.35
N GLY A 63 -6.40 -11.89 -7.30
CA GLY A 63 -7.78 -11.43 -7.37
C GLY A 63 -7.91 -9.90 -7.47
N TRP A 64 -9.06 -9.46 -7.98
CA TRP A 64 -9.43 -8.04 -8.01
C TRP A 64 -9.38 -7.35 -6.64
N SER A 65 -9.67 -8.10 -5.57
CA SER A 65 -9.67 -7.57 -4.20
C SER A 65 -8.31 -7.00 -3.77
N ARG A 66 -7.20 -7.44 -4.37
CA ARG A 66 -5.88 -6.85 -4.12
C ARG A 66 -5.77 -5.42 -4.65
N VAL A 67 -6.35 -5.16 -5.82
CA VAL A 67 -6.41 -3.81 -6.41
C VAL A 67 -7.41 -2.96 -5.65
N GLN A 68 -8.57 -3.54 -5.33
CA GLN A 68 -9.61 -2.86 -4.55
C GLN A 68 -9.09 -2.37 -3.18
N ALA A 69 -8.24 -3.15 -2.53
CA ALA A 69 -7.60 -2.75 -1.27
C ALA A 69 -6.75 -1.48 -1.40
N ASP A 70 -5.96 -1.36 -2.48
CA ASP A 70 -5.18 -0.14 -2.74
C ASP A 70 -6.10 1.03 -3.10
N LEU A 71 -7.14 0.81 -3.92
CA LEU A 71 -8.12 1.84 -4.29
C LEU A 71 -8.87 2.41 -3.09
N ASN A 72 -9.26 1.57 -2.13
CA ASN A 72 -9.90 2.01 -0.89
C ASN A 72 -8.97 2.96 -0.13
N CYS A 73 -7.68 2.61 -0.01
CA CYS A 73 -6.70 3.50 0.61
C CYS A 73 -6.47 4.78 -0.19
N MET A 74 -6.38 4.72 -1.52
CA MET A 74 -6.22 5.91 -2.36
C MET A 74 -7.38 6.90 -2.16
N LYS A 75 -8.61 6.39 -2.10
CA LYS A 75 -9.79 7.23 -1.88
C LYS A 75 -9.69 8.02 -0.57
N GLU A 76 -9.38 7.35 0.53
CA GLU A 76 -9.27 7.99 1.84
C GLU A 76 -8.03 8.90 1.93
N LEU A 77 -6.94 8.56 1.25
CA LEU A 77 -5.75 9.42 1.18
C LEU A 77 -6.05 10.73 0.44
N LEU A 78 -6.89 10.72 -0.59
CA LEU A 78 -7.32 11.95 -1.29
C LEU A 78 -8.13 12.90 -0.39
N GLU A 79 -8.78 12.38 0.64
CA GLU A 79 -9.53 13.16 1.63
C GLU A 79 -8.62 13.69 2.77
N SER A 80 -7.34 13.30 2.80
CA SER A 80 -6.39 13.71 3.82
C SER A 80 -6.07 15.21 3.74
N PRO A 81 -5.96 15.92 4.88
CA PRO A 81 -5.49 17.31 4.89
C PRO A 81 -4.00 17.45 4.56
N VAL A 82 -3.24 16.34 4.57
CA VAL A 82 -1.82 16.34 4.26
C VAL A 82 -1.64 16.54 2.75
N PRO A 83 -0.89 17.57 2.29
CA PRO A 83 -0.68 17.82 0.87
C PRO A 83 0.40 16.90 0.29
N TRP A 84 0.12 15.60 0.26
CA TRP A 84 1.01 14.59 -0.33
C TRP A 84 1.06 14.73 -1.86
N ARG A 85 2.15 14.25 -2.47
CA ARG A 85 2.41 14.40 -3.92
C ARG A 85 2.50 13.09 -4.71
N TYR A 86 2.92 12.03 -4.04
CA TYR A 86 3.15 10.72 -4.66
C TYR A 86 2.47 9.66 -3.81
N PHE A 87 1.84 8.71 -4.48
CA PHE A 87 1.33 7.50 -3.86
C PHE A 87 2.31 6.35 -4.11
N ILE A 88 2.65 5.60 -3.07
CA ILE A 88 3.48 4.39 -3.15
C ILE A 88 2.70 3.28 -2.46
N ASN A 89 2.29 2.26 -3.21
CA ASN A 89 1.76 1.05 -2.61
C ASN A 89 2.91 0.18 -2.09
N VAL A 90 2.74 -0.31 -0.87
CA VAL A 90 3.65 -1.26 -0.22
C VAL A 90 2.83 -2.39 0.40
N CYS A 91 3.40 -3.59 0.44
CA CYS A 91 2.85 -4.75 1.13
C CYS A 91 3.55 -4.95 2.48
N GLY A 92 2.94 -5.70 3.40
CA GLY A 92 3.46 -5.91 4.76
C GLY A 92 4.81 -6.63 4.87
N GLN A 93 5.36 -7.12 3.75
CA GLN A 93 6.67 -7.80 3.69
C GLN A 93 7.75 -6.95 3.00
N ASP A 94 7.39 -5.80 2.44
CA ASP A 94 8.36 -4.89 1.83
C ASP A 94 9.25 -4.25 2.89
N ILE A 95 10.48 -3.90 2.51
CA ILE A 95 11.41 -3.14 3.36
C ILE A 95 12.12 -2.09 2.48
N PRO A 96 12.18 -0.82 2.92
CA PRO A 96 12.86 0.21 2.15
C PRO A 96 14.38 -0.03 2.13
N LEU A 97 14.98 0.02 0.95
CA LEU A 97 16.43 0.02 0.75
C LEU A 97 17.05 1.42 0.79
N LYS A 98 16.21 2.45 0.86
CA LYS A 98 16.58 3.87 0.82
C LYS A 98 15.94 4.61 1.97
N THR A 99 16.63 5.62 2.49
CA THR A 99 16.10 6.50 3.51
C THR A 99 14.95 7.36 2.95
N ASN A 100 14.07 7.86 3.82
CA ASN A 100 13.00 8.77 3.42
C ASN A 100 13.54 10.00 2.65
N ARG A 101 14.72 10.52 3.04
CA ARG A 101 15.37 11.64 2.33
C ARG A 101 15.76 11.28 0.90
N GLU A 102 16.33 10.10 0.69
CA GLU A 102 16.68 9.63 -0.66
C GLU A 102 15.45 9.38 -1.51
N ILE A 103 14.40 8.76 -0.94
CA ILE A 103 13.12 8.55 -1.62
C ILE A 103 12.53 9.89 -2.06
N VAL A 104 12.42 10.87 -1.15
CA VAL A 104 11.90 12.21 -1.47
C VAL A 104 12.74 12.90 -2.56
N ARG A 105 14.07 12.74 -2.53
CA ARG A 105 14.95 13.31 -3.56
C ARG A 105 14.66 12.69 -4.93
N SER A 106 14.54 11.36 -5.00
CA SER A 106 14.21 10.65 -6.25
C SER A 106 12.82 11.04 -6.76
N LEU A 107 11.80 11.09 -5.90
CA LEU A 107 10.45 11.47 -6.29
C LEU A 107 10.38 12.91 -6.78
N ARG A 108 11.11 13.85 -6.17
CA ARG A 108 11.18 15.24 -6.67
C ARG A 108 11.79 15.32 -8.06
N ALA A 109 12.79 14.49 -8.35
CA ALA A 109 13.42 14.43 -9.67
C ALA A 109 12.47 13.92 -10.77
N LEU A 110 11.40 13.18 -10.41
CA LEU A 110 10.37 12.76 -11.35
C LEU A 110 9.47 13.91 -11.83
N ASN A 111 9.49 15.09 -11.21
CA ASN A 111 8.78 16.28 -11.68
C ASN A 111 7.30 16.04 -12.09
N GLY A 112 6.56 15.28 -11.28
CA GLY A 112 5.15 14.94 -11.53
C GLY A 112 4.90 13.71 -12.41
N PHE A 113 5.94 13.08 -12.96
CA PHE A 113 5.79 11.81 -13.69
C PHE A 113 5.60 10.62 -12.73
N ASN A 114 4.89 9.60 -13.24
CA ASN A 114 4.69 8.33 -12.55
C ASN A 114 5.82 7.34 -12.88
N VAL A 115 6.11 6.45 -11.93
CA VAL A 115 7.00 5.31 -12.16
C VAL A 115 6.19 4.05 -11.92
N ILE A 116 5.91 3.32 -13.01
CA ILE A 116 5.18 2.06 -13.00
C ILE A 116 5.88 1.16 -14.03
N GLU A 117 6.16 -0.08 -13.65
CA GLU A 117 6.66 -1.09 -14.58
C GLU A 117 5.54 -1.50 -15.54
N SER A 118 5.84 -1.50 -16.84
CA SER A 118 4.87 -1.85 -17.88
C SER A 118 5.60 -2.54 -19.02
N ASP A 119 5.40 -3.84 -19.13
CA ASP A 119 5.88 -4.62 -20.26
C ASP A 119 4.79 -4.80 -21.32
N PRO A 120 5.15 -4.89 -22.60
CA PRO A 120 4.23 -5.35 -23.63
C PRO A 120 3.63 -6.70 -23.24
N ALA A 121 2.32 -6.85 -23.41
CA ALA A 121 1.68 -8.13 -23.19
C ALA A 121 2.40 -9.20 -24.03
N PRO A 122 2.83 -10.34 -23.43
CA PRO A 122 3.47 -11.40 -24.19
C PRO A 122 2.52 -11.79 -25.33
N GLY A 123 3.05 -11.75 -26.56
CA GLY A 123 2.25 -11.72 -27.78
C GLY A 123 1.11 -12.73 -27.75
N PHE A 124 -0.10 -12.24 -28.05
CA PHE A 124 -1.27 -13.08 -28.31
C PHE A 124 -0.84 -14.26 -29.18
N LYS A 125 -0.82 -15.49 -28.60
CA LYS A 125 -0.92 -16.68 -29.44
C LYS A 125 -2.25 -16.51 -30.16
N LYS A 126 -2.22 -16.22 -31.46
CA LYS A 126 -3.40 -16.32 -32.33
C LYS A 126 -4.02 -17.67 -32.00
N GLY A 127 -5.19 -17.64 -31.37
CA GLY A 127 -5.92 -18.86 -31.03
C GLY A 127 -6.03 -19.70 -32.29
N THR A 128 -5.53 -20.92 -32.23
CA THR A 128 -5.99 -21.98 -33.14
C THR A 128 -7.51 -21.98 -32.99
N ALA A 129 -8.20 -21.62 -34.07
CA ALA A 129 -9.65 -21.74 -34.13
C ALA A 129 -10.00 -23.20 -33.82
N PHE A 130 -10.68 -23.43 -32.70
CA PHE A 130 -11.44 -24.64 -32.52
C PHE A 130 -12.72 -24.46 -33.35
N LEU A 131 -12.65 -24.88 -34.60
CA LEU A 131 -13.80 -25.40 -35.34
C LEU A 131 -13.91 -26.90 -35.05
#